data_AF-D3E207-F1
#
_entry.id   AF-D3E207-F1
#
_cell.length_a   1.000
_cell.length_b   1.000
_cell.length_c   1.000
_cell.angle_alpha   90.00
_cell.angle_beta   90.00
_cell.angle_gamma   90.00
#
_symmetry.space_group_name_H-M   'P 1'
#
loop_
_entity.id
_entity.type
_entity.pdbx_description
1 polymer ?
#
loop_
_entity_poly.entity_id
_entity_poly.type
_entity_poly.pdbx_seq_one_letter_code
_entity_poly.pdbx_strand_id
1 'polypeptide(L)'
;MVPLQFFLFTSVGVDPSLAMMVSLGTSLAIIIPTASSGAYQHQKKNKSIVRPGIRLAVFGIIGGFCGGLLANMVPTRILQMIFACLLIFVALDMLFGSRSDGEKALIDFNLLNGGIVGFSIGIISGLLGVGGGVFLIPSLCILFGFSLIEAIGTSSVFIAFTAIGGLISYIYTGFGVNPMPYCLGYVSLINFVVIVLFSVPMATIGAKLVYKLPEKRLKQIFAIILIYMAIKMLGFDPISILLGL
;
A
#
# COMPACT_ATOMS: atom_id res chain seq x y z
N MET A 1 1.26 -5.07 -4.38
CA MET A 1 0.97 -5.40 -5.80
C MET A 1 1.96 -4.78 -6.76
N VAL A 2 2.44 -3.56 -6.48
CA VAL A 2 3.34 -2.81 -7.37
C VAL A 2 4.56 -3.59 -7.88
N PRO A 3 5.39 -4.25 -7.06
CA PRO A 3 6.58 -4.93 -7.58
C PRO A 3 6.23 -6.07 -8.55
N LEU A 4 5.17 -6.82 -8.22
CA LEU A 4 4.70 -7.94 -9.04
C LEU A 4 4.16 -7.45 -10.39
N GLN A 5 3.39 -6.35 -10.39
CA GLN A 5 2.90 -5.73 -11.62
C GLN A 5 4.04 -5.15 -12.45
N PHE A 6 5.03 -4.52 -11.80
CA PHE A 6 6.18 -3.94 -12.49
C PHE A 6 6.91 -5.02 -13.30
N PHE A 7 7.24 -6.15 -12.66
CA PHE A 7 7.89 -7.26 -13.36
C PHE A 7 7.01 -7.93 -14.41
N LEU A 8 5.69 -7.99 -14.18
CA LEU A 8 4.76 -8.53 -15.17
C LEU A 8 4.75 -7.64 -16.43
N PHE A 9 4.64 -6.32 -16.28
CA PHE A 9 4.63 -5.41 -17.41
C PHE A 9 5.96 -5.37 -18.16
N THR A 10 7.09 -5.35 -17.45
CA THR A 10 8.40 -5.39 -18.12
C THR A 10 8.63 -6.71 -18.85
N SER A 11 8.10 -7.84 -18.35
CA SER A 11 8.17 -9.14 -19.04
C SER A 11 7.37 -9.19 -20.34
N VAL A 12 6.32 -8.35 -20.47
CA VAL A 12 5.50 -8.23 -21.68
C VAL A 12 6.06 -7.15 -22.63
N GLY A 13 7.22 -6.55 -22.30
CA GLY A 13 7.92 -5.59 -23.15
C GLY A 13 7.50 -4.13 -22.94
N VAL A 14 6.75 -3.81 -21.88
CA VAL A 14 6.43 -2.43 -21.52
C VAL A 14 7.68 -1.74 -20.99
N ASP A 15 7.94 -0.51 -21.45
CA ASP A 15 9.06 0.30 -20.97
C ASP A 15 9.07 0.39 -19.43
N PRO A 16 10.23 0.22 -18.75
CA PRO A 16 10.31 0.22 -17.30
C PRO A 16 9.74 1.47 -16.63
N SER A 17 9.86 2.65 -17.26
CA SER A 17 9.32 3.89 -16.69
C SER A 17 7.80 3.88 -16.66
N LEU A 18 7.18 3.47 -17.78
CA LEU A 18 5.74 3.31 -17.89
C LEU A 18 5.23 2.15 -17.02
N ALA A 19 5.93 1.01 -17.01
CA ALA A 19 5.60 -0.15 -16.19
C ALA A 19 5.52 0.22 -14.70
N MET A 20 6.46 1.04 -14.21
CA MET A 20 6.46 1.52 -12.84
C MET A 20 5.24 2.38 -12.54
N MET A 21 4.97 3.40 -13.36
CA MET A 21 3.82 4.29 -13.18
C MET A 21 2.49 3.54 -13.26
N VAL A 22 2.34 2.65 -14.25
CA VAL A 22 1.14 1.82 -14.41
C VAL A 22 0.92 0.90 -13.22
N SER A 23 2.00 0.34 -12.67
CA SER A 23 1.93 -0.51 -11.48
C SER A 23 1.47 0.26 -10.24
N LEU A 24 1.91 1.51 -10.07
CA LEU A 24 1.52 2.37 -8.96
C LEU A 24 0.05 2.77 -9.04
N GLY A 25 -0.37 3.31 -10.19
CA GLY A 25 -1.75 3.72 -10.43
C GLY A 25 -2.72 2.55 -10.31
N THR A 26 -2.39 1.41 -10.92
CA THR A 26 -3.22 0.20 -10.84
C THR A 26 -3.29 -0.36 -9.42
N SER A 27 -2.19 -0.35 -8.66
CA SER A 27 -2.18 -0.77 -7.25
C SER A 27 -3.11 0.10 -6.40
N LEU A 28 -3.08 1.43 -6.58
CA LEU A 28 -4.00 2.35 -5.89
C LEU A 28 -5.47 2.09 -6.25
N ALA A 29 -5.76 1.82 -7.52
CA ALA A 29 -7.11 1.42 -7.95
C ALA A 29 -7.57 0.15 -7.22
N ILE A 30 -6.72 -0.88 -7.14
CA ILE A 30 -7.01 -2.16 -6.47
C ILE A 30 -7.19 -1.98 -4.96
N ILE A 31 -6.42 -1.07 -4.35
CA ILE A 31 -6.50 -0.77 -2.92
C ILE A 31 -7.89 -0.30 -2.51
N ILE A 32 -8.58 0.49 -3.34
CA ILE A 32 -9.90 1.05 -3.00
C ILE A 32 -10.92 -0.05 -2.63
N PRO A 33 -11.26 -1.03 -3.50
CA PRO A 33 -12.24 -2.07 -3.16
C PRO A 33 -11.71 -3.05 -2.11
N THR A 34 -10.41 -3.37 -2.11
CA THR A 34 -9.83 -4.33 -1.16
C THR A 34 -9.78 -3.78 0.27
N ALA A 35 -9.29 -2.55 0.45
CA ALA A 35 -9.28 -1.87 1.74
C ALA A 35 -10.69 -1.52 2.22
N SER A 36 -11.62 -1.16 1.31
CA SER A 36 -13.03 -0.95 1.67
C SER A 36 -13.67 -2.23 2.21
N SER A 37 -13.40 -3.39 1.58
CA SER A 37 -13.87 -4.69 2.08
C SER A 37 -13.31 -5.01 3.47
N GLY A 38 -12.01 -4.76 3.68
CA GLY A 38 -11.37 -4.90 5.00
C GLY A 38 -11.99 -3.96 6.05
N ALA A 39 -12.12 -2.67 5.73
CA ALA A 39 -12.72 -1.67 6.61
C ALA A 39 -14.15 -2.05 7.02
N TYR A 40 -14.96 -2.54 6.09
CA TYR A 40 -16.32 -3.02 6.37
C TYR A 40 -16.33 -4.20 7.36
N GLN A 41 -15.41 -5.17 7.21
CA GLN A 41 -15.31 -6.30 8.14
C GLN A 41 -14.87 -5.88 9.55
N HIS A 42 -13.95 -4.92 9.65
CA HIS A 42 -13.53 -4.38 10.94
C HIS A 42 -14.63 -3.53 11.59
N GLN A 43 -15.37 -2.75 10.81
CA GLN A 43 -16.47 -1.89 11.29
C GLN A 43 -17.61 -2.72 11.91
N LYS A 44 -17.88 -3.91 11.37
CA LYS A 44 -18.87 -4.85 11.95
C LYS A 44 -18.54 -5.23 13.40
N LYS A 45 -17.26 -5.29 13.75
CA LYS A 45 -16.79 -5.65 15.10
C LYS A 45 -16.58 -4.44 15.99
N ASN A 46 -16.04 -3.33 15.45
CA ASN A 46 -15.83 -2.10 16.18
C ASN A 46 -16.18 -0.88 15.30
N LYS A 47 -17.30 -0.22 15.60
CA LYS A 47 -17.78 0.95 14.84
C LYS A 47 -16.94 2.21 15.09
N SER A 48 -16.12 2.24 16.13
CA SER A 48 -15.33 3.41 16.53
C SER A 48 -14.23 3.77 15.52
N ILE A 49 -13.89 2.86 14.60
CA ILE A 49 -12.77 3.03 13.63
C ILE A 49 -13.06 4.03 12.49
N VAL A 50 -14.32 4.28 12.17
CA VAL A 50 -14.70 5.03 10.95
C VAL A 50 -14.41 6.51 11.09
N ARG A 51 -14.81 7.10 12.22
CA ARG A 51 -14.65 8.53 12.47
C ARG A 51 -13.18 8.99 12.46
N PRO A 52 -12.24 8.35 13.19
CA PRO A 52 -10.82 8.70 13.10
C PRO A 52 -10.26 8.43 11.71
N GLY A 53 -10.66 7.33 11.06
CA GLY A 53 -10.20 6.97 9.72
C GLY A 53 -10.57 8.02 8.67
N ILE A 54 -11.82 8.51 8.69
CA ILE A 54 -12.29 9.58 7.79
C ILE A 54 -11.57 10.90 8.09
N ARG A 55 -11.38 11.27 9.36
CA ARG A 55 -10.66 12.50 9.73
C ARG A 55 -9.24 12.51 9.18
N LEU A 56 -8.53 11.38 9.28
CA LEU A 56 -7.20 11.20 8.69
C LEU A 56 -7.29 11.26 7.15
N ALA A 57 -8.29 10.59 6.57
CA ALA A 57 -8.44 10.45 5.13
C ALA A 57 -8.72 11.77 4.40
N VAL A 58 -9.43 12.72 5.01
CA VAL A 58 -9.68 14.03 4.39
C VAL A 58 -8.36 14.69 3.98
N PHE A 59 -7.37 14.68 4.86
CA PHE A 59 -6.04 15.19 4.58
C PHE A 59 -5.19 14.18 3.79
N GLY A 60 -5.41 12.90 4.02
CA GLY A 60 -4.77 11.81 3.28
C GLY A 60 -5.07 11.83 1.78
N ILE A 61 -6.28 12.15 1.35
CA ILE A 61 -6.65 12.28 -0.07
C ILE A 61 -5.80 13.37 -0.73
N ILE A 62 -5.68 14.54 -0.10
CA ILE A 62 -4.88 15.65 -0.61
C ILE A 62 -3.40 15.24 -0.67
N GLY A 63 -2.89 14.64 0.42
CA GLY A 63 -1.53 14.12 0.45
C GLY A 63 -1.29 13.06 -0.62
N GLY A 64 -2.21 12.13 -0.83
CA GLY A 64 -2.16 11.09 -1.85
C GLY A 64 -2.13 11.65 -3.26
N PHE A 65 -2.95 12.68 -3.52
CA PHE A 65 -2.92 13.39 -4.79
C PHE A 65 -1.56 14.06 -5.03
N CYS A 66 -1.05 14.81 -4.05
CA CYS A 66 0.27 15.42 -4.10
C CYS A 66 1.39 14.38 -4.28
N GLY A 67 1.33 13.27 -3.55
CA GLY A 67 2.28 12.16 -3.66
C GLY A 67 2.30 11.52 -5.03
N GLY A 68 1.13 11.35 -5.66
CA GLY A 68 1.04 10.88 -7.05
C GLY A 68 1.62 11.87 -8.06
N LEU A 69 1.47 13.18 -7.83
CA LEU A 69 2.08 14.21 -8.69
C LEU A 69 3.60 14.17 -8.57
N LEU A 70 4.10 14.07 -7.33
CA LEU A 70 5.52 13.94 -7.03
C LEU A 70 6.11 12.68 -7.66
N ALA A 71 5.36 11.57 -7.70
CA ALA A 71 5.82 10.32 -8.31
C ALA A 71 6.24 10.52 -9.77
N ASN A 72 5.46 11.30 -10.54
CA ASN A 72 5.76 11.57 -11.95
C ASN A 72 7.07 12.34 -12.15
N MET A 73 7.49 13.13 -11.15
CA MET A 73 8.72 13.90 -11.19
C MET A 73 9.95 13.11 -10.70
N VAL A 74 9.74 11.92 -10.11
CA VAL A 74 10.81 11.11 -9.53
C VAL A 74 11.27 10.06 -10.56
N PRO A 75 12.58 9.98 -10.85
CA PRO A 75 13.13 8.94 -11.71
C PRO A 75 12.72 7.53 -11.26
N THR A 76 12.34 6.68 -12.22
CA THR A 76 11.90 5.30 -11.97
C THR A 76 12.87 4.51 -11.10
N ARG A 77 14.17 4.68 -11.29
CA ARG A 77 15.19 4.00 -10.48
C ARG A 77 15.14 4.40 -9.00
N ILE A 78 14.88 5.68 -8.71
CA ILE A 78 14.73 6.16 -7.33
C ILE A 78 13.47 5.56 -6.71
N LEU A 79 12.37 5.54 -7.46
CA LEU A 79 11.12 4.96 -7.00
C LEU A 79 11.27 3.46 -6.69
N GLN A 80 11.98 2.72 -7.55
CA GLN A 80 12.32 1.32 -7.30
C GLN A 80 13.14 1.13 -6.02
N MET A 81 14.16 1.97 -5.79
CA MET A 81 14.97 1.90 -4.58
C MET A 81 14.15 2.20 -3.32
N ILE A 82 13.29 3.24 -3.35
CA ILE A 82 12.43 3.57 -2.20
C ILE A 82 11.50 2.39 -1.88
N PHE A 83 10.94 1.75 -2.91
CA PHE A 83 10.14 0.54 -2.73
C PHE A 83 10.92 -0.64 -2.18
N ALA A 84 12.11 -0.92 -2.72
CA ALA A 84 12.95 -2.01 -2.23
C ALA A 84 13.29 -1.80 -0.74
N CYS A 85 13.66 -0.58 -0.36
CA CYS A 85 13.88 -0.21 1.04
C CYS A 85 12.61 -0.40 1.89
N LEU A 86 11.44 0.01 1.37
CA LEU A 86 10.17 -0.19 2.06
C LEU A 86 9.83 -1.68 2.24
N LEU A 87 10.05 -2.51 1.23
CA LEU A 87 9.81 -3.95 1.30
C LEU A 87 10.73 -4.63 2.32
N ILE A 88 12.01 -4.24 2.35
CA ILE A 88 12.98 -4.71 3.36
C ILE A 88 12.52 -4.26 4.74
N PHE A 89 12.16 -2.98 4.91
CA PHE A 89 11.67 -2.46 6.18
C PHE A 89 10.44 -3.24 6.68
N VAL A 90 9.44 -3.47 5.82
CA VAL A 90 8.24 -4.26 6.16
C VAL A 90 8.60 -5.70 6.50
N ALA A 91 9.53 -6.33 5.76
CA ALA A 91 9.98 -7.68 6.04
C ALA A 91 10.67 -7.78 7.41
N LEU A 92 11.52 -6.80 7.74
CA LEU A 92 12.19 -6.71 9.03
C LEU A 92 11.20 -6.46 10.18
N ASP A 93 10.22 -5.55 9.99
CA ASP A 93 9.12 -5.36 10.96
C ASP A 93 8.33 -6.66 11.18
N MET A 94 8.07 -7.43 10.12
CA MET A 94 7.40 -8.73 10.25
C MET A 94 8.24 -9.78 11.00
N LEU A 95 9.57 -9.74 10.91
CA LEU A 95 10.45 -10.73 11.54
C LEU A 95 10.84 -10.35 12.97
N PHE A 96 11.05 -9.07 13.24
CA PHE A 96 11.64 -8.55 14.47
C PHE A 96 10.74 -7.58 15.23
N GLY A 97 9.67 -7.09 14.61
CA GLY A 97 8.75 -6.14 15.21
C GLY A 97 8.04 -6.75 16.43
N SER A 98 8.39 -6.25 17.60
CA SER A 98 7.62 -6.46 18.82
C SER A 98 6.59 -5.35 18.92
N ARG A 99 5.30 -5.68 18.79
CA ARG A 99 4.22 -4.71 18.97
C ARG A 99 3.85 -4.70 20.44
N SER A 100 4.17 -3.61 21.12
CA SER A 100 3.77 -3.36 22.50
C SER A 100 2.33 -2.85 22.48
N ASP A 101 1.40 -3.61 23.04
CA ASP A 101 0.02 -3.17 23.25
C ASP A 101 -0.03 -2.27 24.50
N GLY A 102 -0.67 -1.10 24.38
CA GLY A 102 -1.07 -0.31 25.54
C GLY A 102 -0.09 0.78 26.02
N GLU A 103 0.78 1.30 25.15
CA GLU A 103 1.49 2.54 25.46
C GLU A 103 0.51 3.72 25.60
N LYS A 104 0.77 4.59 26.58
CA LYS A 104 0.01 5.84 26.75
C LYS A 104 0.23 6.72 25.50
N ALA A 105 -0.86 7.29 24.98
CA ALA A 105 -0.79 8.22 23.85
C ALA A 105 0.24 9.33 24.10
N LEU A 106 1.15 9.54 23.14
CA LEU A 106 2.12 10.63 23.21
C LEU A 106 1.47 11.99 22.92
N ILE A 107 0.42 12.00 22.09
CA ILE A 107 -0.27 13.20 21.62
C ILE A 107 -1.77 12.92 21.51
N ASP A 108 -2.60 13.92 21.81
CA ASP A 108 -4.05 13.82 21.64
C ASP A 108 -4.47 13.71 20.17
N PHE A 109 -5.45 12.84 19.91
CA PHE A 109 -6.05 12.66 18.59
C PHE A 109 -7.04 13.79 18.27
N ASN A 110 -6.50 14.89 17.75
CA ASN A 110 -7.26 16.05 17.25
C ASN A 110 -7.20 16.15 15.73
N LEU A 111 -8.11 16.94 15.12
CA LEU A 111 -8.18 17.10 13.67
C LEU A 111 -6.86 17.62 13.07
N LEU A 112 -6.16 18.49 13.79
CA LEU A 112 -4.86 19.03 13.36
C LEU A 112 -3.76 17.94 13.34
N ASN A 113 -3.55 17.26 14.46
CA ASN A 113 -2.51 16.23 14.58
C ASN A 113 -2.81 15.04 13.64
N GLY A 114 -4.07 14.60 13.59
CA GLY A 114 -4.52 13.63 12.62
C GLY A 114 -4.36 14.14 11.18
N GLY A 115 -4.61 15.41 10.92
CA GLY A 115 -4.43 16.00 9.59
C GLY A 115 -2.98 15.97 9.12
N ILE A 116 -2.01 16.32 9.99
CA ILE A 116 -0.58 16.28 9.67
C ILE A 116 -0.13 14.84 9.37
N VAL A 117 -0.50 13.90 10.22
CA VAL A 117 -0.16 12.48 10.05
C VAL A 117 -0.82 11.93 8.78
N GLY A 118 -2.11 12.22 8.59
CA GLY A 118 -2.88 11.79 7.42
C GLY A 118 -2.31 12.33 6.12
N PHE A 119 -1.99 13.63 6.07
CA PHE A 119 -1.37 14.26 4.90
C PHE A 119 0.00 13.66 4.57
N SER A 120 0.88 13.55 5.57
CA SER A 120 2.25 13.03 5.40
C SER A 120 2.25 11.59 4.90
N ILE A 121 1.42 10.75 5.51
CA ILE A 121 1.26 9.35 5.10
C ILE A 121 0.53 9.27 3.76
N GLY A 122 -0.38 10.20 3.48
CA GLY A 122 -1.01 10.37 2.18
C GLY A 122 0.02 10.54 1.07
N ILE A 123 0.98 11.45 1.25
CA ILE A 123 2.08 11.65 0.28
C ILE A 123 2.83 10.35 0.03
N ILE A 124 3.25 9.65 1.08
CA ILE A 124 3.97 8.38 0.96
C ILE A 124 3.09 7.33 0.25
N SER A 125 1.80 7.29 0.56
CA SER A 125 0.83 6.38 -0.04
C SER A 125 0.64 6.63 -1.54
N GLY A 126 0.52 7.90 -1.96
CA GLY A 126 0.41 8.28 -3.37
C GLY A 126 1.71 8.05 -4.14
N LEU A 127 2.85 8.41 -3.53
CA LEU A 127 4.17 8.22 -4.13
C LEU A 127 4.45 6.73 -4.37
N LEU A 128 4.13 5.88 -3.38
CA LEU A 128 4.48 4.47 -3.40
C LEU A 128 3.31 3.55 -3.74
N GLY A 129 2.10 4.02 -4.02
CA GLY A 129 0.97 3.13 -4.35
C GLY A 129 0.70 1.95 -3.39
N VAL A 130 1.14 2.01 -2.11
CA VAL A 130 1.02 0.94 -1.09
C VAL A 130 -0.14 1.21 -0.12
N GLY A 131 -0.82 2.37 -0.21
CA GLY A 131 -1.96 2.70 0.65
C GLY A 131 -1.57 3.35 1.99
N GLY A 132 -0.31 3.31 2.40
CA GLY A 132 0.21 4.02 3.59
C GLY A 132 -0.01 3.31 4.94
N GLY A 133 -0.68 2.16 4.96
CA GLY A 133 -0.96 1.40 6.19
C GLY A 133 0.26 0.98 6.99
N VAL A 134 1.38 0.70 6.30
CA VAL A 134 2.66 0.31 6.91
C VAL A 134 3.15 1.36 7.91
N PHE A 135 2.99 2.64 7.59
CA PHE A 135 3.40 3.75 8.47
C PHE A 135 2.26 4.19 9.38
N LEU A 136 1.02 4.15 8.90
CA LEU A 136 -0.13 4.63 9.67
C LEU A 136 -0.43 3.79 10.91
N ILE A 137 -0.33 2.45 10.81
CA ILE A 137 -0.65 1.59 11.96
C ILE A 137 0.30 1.89 13.13
N PRO A 138 1.65 1.90 12.95
CA PRO A 138 2.57 2.36 14.00
C PRO A 138 2.29 3.77 14.48
N SER A 139 2.00 4.72 13.58
CA SER A 139 1.67 6.10 13.99
C SER A 139 0.43 6.17 14.86
N LEU A 140 -0.62 5.38 14.57
CA LEU A 140 -1.83 5.35 15.39
C LEU A 140 -1.60 4.74 16.77
N CYS A 141 -0.83 3.66 16.84
CA CYS A 141 -0.50 3.02 18.12
C CYS A 141 0.40 3.89 18.98
N ILE A 142 1.53 4.37 18.43
CA ILE A 142 2.56 5.08 19.20
C ILE A 142 2.15 6.51 19.51
N LEU A 143 1.69 7.27 18.50
CA LEU A 143 1.39 8.70 18.70
C LEU A 143 0.07 8.91 19.44
N PHE A 144 -0.96 8.15 19.06
CA PHE A 144 -2.33 8.39 19.51
C PHE A 144 -2.86 7.33 20.48
N GLY A 145 -2.05 6.32 20.84
CA GLY A 145 -2.41 5.31 21.83
C GLY A 145 -3.54 4.37 21.38
N PHE A 146 -3.78 4.22 20.07
CA PHE A 146 -4.81 3.31 19.57
C PHE A 146 -4.39 1.87 19.83
N SER A 147 -5.33 1.01 20.25
CA SER A 147 -5.06 -0.43 20.30
C SER A 147 -4.74 -0.96 18.90
N LEU A 148 -3.94 -2.02 18.80
CA LEU A 148 -3.54 -2.57 17.50
C LEU A 148 -4.74 -2.90 16.60
N ILE A 149 -5.80 -3.48 17.17
CA ILE A 149 -7.02 -3.82 16.43
C ILE A 149 -7.74 -2.56 15.91
N GLU A 150 -7.80 -1.50 16.72
CA GLU A 150 -8.37 -0.22 16.31
C GLU A 150 -7.53 0.49 15.26
N ALA A 151 -6.21 0.44 15.38
CA ALA A 151 -5.27 1.00 14.42
C ALA A 151 -5.40 0.31 13.05
N ILE A 152 -5.48 -1.03 13.01
CA ILE A 152 -5.69 -1.81 11.77
C ILE A 152 -7.03 -1.46 11.11
N GLY A 153 -8.10 -1.36 11.91
CA GLY A 153 -9.42 -1.00 11.40
C GLY A 153 -9.45 0.45 10.86
N THR A 154 -8.91 1.39 11.63
CA THR A 154 -8.84 2.81 11.30
C THR A 154 -7.97 3.06 10.08
N SER A 155 -6.85 2.36 9.97
CA SER A 155 -5.97 2.44 8.80
C SER A 155 -6.66 1.91 7.56
N SER A 156 -7.45 0.83 7.64
CA SER A 156 -8.18 0.29 6.49
C SER A 156 -9.15 1.33 5.88
N VAL A 157 -9.85 2.08 6.74
CA VAL A 157 -10.70 3.21 6.31
C VAL A 157 -9.84 4.29 5.64
N PHE A 158 -8.76 4.72 6.31
CA PHE A 158 -7.86 5.74 5.77
C PHE A 158 -7.30 5.35 4.39
N ILE A 159 -6.81 4.11 4.25
CA ILE A 159 -6.16 3.60 3.04
C ILE A 159 -7.15 3.62 1.86
N ALA A 160 -8.39 3.19 2.08
CA ALA A 160 -9.42 3.14 1.04
C ALA A 160 -9.71 4.51 0.44
N PHE A 161 -9.82 5.54 1.28
CA PHE A 161 -10.08 6.91 0.83
C PHE A 161 -8.82 7.59 0.28
N THR A 162 -7.68 7.48 0.97
CA THR A 162 -6.41 8.08 0.53
C THR A 162 -5.98 7.60 -0.86
N ALA A 163 -6.24 6.33 -1.18
CA ALA A 163 -5.93 5.78 -2.49
C ALA A 163 -6.69 6.46 -3.65
N ILE A 164 -7.86 7.06 -3.38
CA ILE A 164 -8.62 7.83 -4.37
C ILE A 164 -7.82 9.05 -4.84
N GLY A 165 -7.21 9.79 -3.91
CA GLY A 165 -6.39 10.96 -4.25
C GLY A 165 -5.20 10.58 -5.13
N GLY A 166 -4.47 9.54 -4.75
CA GLY A 166 -3.38 9.02 -5.57
C GLY A 166 -3.85 8.52 -6.94
N LEU A 167 -4.94 7.75 -6.99
CA LEU A 167 -5.52 7.25 -8.24
C LEU A 167 -5.86 8.38 -9.22
N ILE A 168 -6.54 9.43 -8.74
CA ILE A 168 -6.87 10.60 -9.55
C ILE A 168 -5.60 11.23 -10.12
N SER A 169 -4.55 11.33 -9.31
CA SER A 169 -3.26 11.87 -9.74
C SER A 169 -2.60 11.05 -10.85
N TYR A 170 -2.61 9.72 -10.76
CA TYR A 170 -2.08 8.83 -11.81
C TYR A 170 -2.94 8.79 -13.08
N ILE A 171 -4.26 8.97 -12.96
CA ILE A 171 -5.13 9.13 -14.13
C ILE A 171 -4.83 10.46 -14.82
N TYR A 172 -4.70 11.53 -14.04
CA TYR A 172 -4.44 12.88 -14.54
C TYR A 172 -3.06 12.99 -15.21
N THR A 173 -2.00 12.54 -14.53
CA THR A 173 -0.62 12.62 -15.05
C THR A 173 -0.34 11.66 -16.21
N GLY A 174 -1.08 10.56 -16.31
CA GLY A 174 -0.95 9.59 -17.40
C GLY A 174 -1.88 9.85 -18.58
N PHE A 175 -2.72 10.88 -18.51
CA PHE A 175 -3.75 11.12 -19.53
C PHE A 175 -3.09 11.37 -20.89
N GLY A 176 -3.44 10.56 -21.89
CA GLY A 176 -2.89 10.64 -23.25
C GLY A 176 -1.58 9.87 -23.50
N VAL A 177 -0.94 9.27 -22.47
CA VAL A 177 0.32 8.53 -22.63
C VAL A 177 0.12 7.13 -23.22
N ASN A 178 -1.10 6.57 -23.15
CA ASN A 178 -1.50 5.26 -23.70
C ASN A 178 -0.43 4.16 -23.61
N PRO A 179 0.00 3.78 -22.39
CA PRO A 179 1.13 2.86 -22.19
C PRO A 179 0.84 1.41 -22.67
N MET A 180 -0.43 1.00 -22.70
CA MET A 180 -0.87 -0.34 -23.12
C MET A 180 -2.38 -0.28 -23.46
N PRO A 181 -2.94 -1.23 -24.24
CA PRO A 181 -4.40 -1.31 -24.45
C PRO A 181 -5.17 -1.35 -23.13
N TYR A 182 -6.34 -0.69 -23.10
CA TYR A 182 -7.24 -0.63 -21.94
C TYR A 182 -6.63 0.01 -20.67
N CYS A 183 -5.81 1.05 -20.86
CA CYS A 183 -5.32 1.89 -19.78
C CYS A 183 -6.10 3.21 -19.67
N LEU A 184 -6.45 3.60 -18.45
CA LEU A 184 -6.96 4.93 -18.12
C LEU A 184 -5.85 5.71 -17.41
N GLY A 185 -5.13 6.54 -18.16
CA GLY A 185 -3.88 7.13 -17.68
C GLY A 185 -2.86 6.04 -17.33
N TYR A 186 -2.30 6.09 -16.12
CA TYR A 186 -1.43 5.03 -15.59
C TYR A 186 -2.20 3.91 -14.85
N VAL A 187 -3.44 3.62 -15.23
CA VAL A 187 -4.26 2.58 -14.58
C VAL A 187 -4.66 1.53 -15.61
N SER A 188 -4.15 0.31 -15.45
CA SER A 188 -4.54 -0.82 -16.31
C SER A 188 -5.88 -1.38 -15.84
N LEU A 189 -6.92 -1.22 -16.67
CA LEU A 189 -8.28 -1.66 -16.33
C LEU A 189 -8.38 -3.19 -16.30
N ILE A 190 -7.67 -3.89 -17.20
CA ILE A 190 -7.64 -5.35 -17.22
C ILE A 190 -7.05 -5.88 -15.91
N ASN A 191 -5.88 -5.40 -15.52
CA ASN A 191 -5.23 -5.85 -14.29
C ASN A 191 -6.04 -5.46 -13.06
N PHE A 192 -6.67 -4.29 -13.06
CA PHE A 192 -7.60 -3.89 -12.01
C PHE A 192 -8.74 -4.91 -11.86
N VAL A 193 -9.49 -5.22 -12.94
CA VAL A 193 -10.63 -6.14 -12.88
C VAL A 193 -10.20 -7.53 -12.45
N VAL A 194 -9.16 -8.08 -13.09
CA VAL A 194 -8.67 -9.43 -12.79
C VAL A 194 -8.22 -9.52 -11.33
N ILE A 195 -7.38 -8.59 -10.86
CA ILE A 195 -6.87 -8.66 -9.50
C ILE A 195 -7.99 -8.42 -8.49
N VAL A 196 -8.90 -7.48 -8.70
CA VAL A 196 -10.03 -7.22 -7.77
C VAL A 196 -10.94 -8.45 -7.65
N LEU A 197 -11.26 -9.11 -8.77
CA LEU A 197 -12.12 -10.29 -8.81
C LEU A 197 -11.60 -11.41 -7.89
N PHE A 198 -10.29 -11.65 -7.88
CA PHE A 198 -9.68 -12.66 -7.01
C PHE A 198 -9.34 -12.13 -5.61
N SER A 199 -8.84 -10.90 -5.50
CA SER A 199 -8.31 -10.36 -4.25
C SER A 199 -9.38 -10.01 -3.23
N VAL A 200 -10.54 -9.50 -3.64
CA VAL A 200 -11.59 -9.12 -2.67
C VAL A 200 -12.17 -10.35 -1.94
N PRO A 201 -12.58 -11.43 -2.63
CA PRO A 201 -12.98 -12.67 -1.95
C PRO A 201 -11.84 -13.23 -1.10
N MET A 202 -10.62 -13.27 -1.64
CA MET A 202 -9.49 -13.87 -0.94
C MET A 202 -9.05 -13.07 0.29
N ALA A 203 -9.20 -11.74 0.27
CA ALA A 203 -8.98 -10.90 1.45
C ALA A 203 -9.98 -11.23 2.57
N THR A 204 -11.25 -11.45 2.24
CA THR A 204 -12.26 -11.85 3.24
C THR A 204 -12.01 -13.24 3.80
N ILE A 205 -11.58 -14.18 2.96
CA ILE A 205 -11.21 -15.55 3.35
C ILE A 205 -9.94 -15.52 4.22
N GLY A 206 -8.92 -14.77 3.80
CA GLY A 206 -7.67 -14.59 4.54
C GLY A 206 -7.88 -14.00 5.93
N ALA A 207 -8.73 -12.97 6.06
CA ALA A 207 -9.09 -12.38 7.35
C ALA A 207 -9.77 -13.39 8.31
N LYS A 208 -10.49 -14.40 7.78
CA LYS A 208 -11.09 -15.48 8.58
C LYS A 208 -10.09 -16.59 8.93
N LEU A 209 -9.17 -16.90 8.02
CA LEU A 209 -8.17 -17.97 8.17
C LEU A 209 -6.97 -17.59 9.03
N VAL A 210 -6.73 -16.30 9.25
CA VAL A 210 -5.57 -15.82 10.04
C VAL A 210 -5.53 -16.42 11.45
N TYR A 211 -6.68 -16.80 12.01
CA TYR A 211 -6.79 -17.42 13.34
C TYR A 211 -6.42 -18.92 13.39
N LYS A 212 -6.25 -19.58 12.23
CA LYS A 212 -5.99 -21.03 12.15
C LYS A 212 -4.54 -21.37 11.82
N LEU A 213 -3.71 -20.38 11.51
CA LEU A 213 -2.33 -20.59 11.07
C LEU A 213 -1.33 -20.15 12.13
N PRO A 214 -0.19 -20.86 12.29
CA PRO A 214 0.87 -20.41 13.19
C PRO A 214 1.46 -19.10 12.68
N GLU A 215 1.19 -18.02 13.41
CA GLU A 215 1.55 -16.63 13.07
C GLU A 215 3.01 -16.49 12.62
N LYS A 216 3.93 -17.17 13.33
CA LYS A 216 5.37 -17.13 13.06
C LYS A 216 5.73 -17.65 11.67
N ARG A 217 5.16 -18.79 11.22
CA ARG A 217 5.46 -19.36 9.89
C ARG A 217 4.90 -18.47 8.78
N LEU A 218 3.71 -17.91 8.98
CA LEU A 218 3.10 -17.02 8.00
C LEU A 218 3.94 -15.75 7.80
N LYS A 219 4.37 -15.11 8.91
CA LYS A 219 5.26 -13.95 8.87
C LYS A 219 6.58 -14.24 8.15
N GLN A 220 7.20 -15.40 8.43
CA GLN A 220 8.45 -15.82 7.78
C GLN A 220 8.29 -15.97 6.26
N ILE A 221 7.24 -16.67 5.79
CA ILE A 221 7.00 -16.87 4.36
C ILE A 221 6.80 -15.52 3.66
N PHE A 222 5.97 -14.63 4.23
CA PHE A 222 5.74 -13.31 3.67
C PHE A 222 7.02 -12.46 3.66
N ALA A 223 7.79 -12.45 4.75
CA ALA A 223 9.04 -11.71 4.81
C ALA A 223 10.05 -12.18 3.75
N ILE A 224 10.20 -13.49 3.54
CA ILE A 224 11.06 -14.05 2.49
C ILE A 224 10.61 -13.56 1.10
N ILE A 225 9.31 -13.60 0.81
CA ILE A 225 8.76 -13.10 -0.47
C ILE A 225 9.07 -11.61 -0.62
N LEU A 226 8.86 -10.79 0.42
CA LEU A 226 9.13 -9.35 0.36
C LEU A 226 10.61 -9.05 0.13
N ILE A 227 11.52 -9.75 0.82
CA ILE A 227 12.97 -9.62 0.63
C ILE A 227 13.35 -10.00 -0.80
N TYR A 228 12.84 -11.12 -1.32
CA TYR A 228 13.07 -11.53 -2.69
C TYR A 228 12.62 -10.44 -3.68
N MET A 229 11.40 -9.90 -3.52
CA MET A 229 10.90 -8.83 -4.39
C MET A 229 11.73 -7.54 -4.27
N ALA A 230 12.23 -7.22 -3.07
CA ALA A 230 13.09 -6.06 -2.85
C ALA A 230 14.43 -6.18 -3.58
N ILE A 231 15.11 -7.33 -3.45
CA ILE A 231 16.37 -7.60 -4.14
C ILE A 231 16.16 -7.54 -5.65
N LYS A 232 15.07 -8.14 -6.15
CA LYS A 232 14.69 -8.09 -7.55
C LYS A 232 14.48 -6.65 -8.04
N MET A 233 13.84 -5.79 -7.24
CA MET A 233 13.64 -4.37 -7.57
C MET A 233 14.93 -3.57 -7.64
N LEU A 234 15.98 -3.98 -6.91
CA LEU A 234 17.31 -3.38 -7.02
C LEU A 234 18.05 -3.78 -8.31
N GLY A 235 17.47 -4.67 -9.12
CA GLY A 235 18.06 -5.15 -10.38
C GLY A 235 18.97 -6.36 -10.20
N PHE A 236 18.98 -6.97 -9.00
CA PHE A 236 19.64 -8.26 -8.79
C PHE A 236 18.59 -9.34 -8.90
N ASP A 237 18.60 -10.13 -9.98
CA ASP A 237 17.73 -11.30 -10.10
C ASP A 237 18.36 -12.47 -9.33
N PRO A 238 17.87 -12.83 -8.13
CA PRO A 238 18.55 -13.83 -7.30
C PRO A 238 18.56 -15.20 -7.98
N ILE A 239 17.55 -15.47 -8.81
CA ILE A 239 17.38 -16.73 -9.54
C ILE A 239 18.34 -16.79 -10.73
N SER A 240 18.55 -15.68 -11.45
CA SER A 240 19.47 -15.66 -12.59
C SER A 240 20.92 -15.79 -12.10
N ILE A 241 21.25 -15.12 -10.99
CA ILE A 241 22.54 -15.26 -10.28
C ILE A 241 22.76 -16.69 -9.78
N LEU A 242 21.72 -17.35 -9.25
CA LEU A 242 21.83 -18.74 -8.77
C LEU A 242 21.94 -19.77 -9.91
N LEU A 243 21.32 -19.48 -11.06
CA LEU A 243 21.29 -20.36 -12.23
C LEU A 243 22.39 -20.04 -13.26
N GLY A 244 23.20 -19.00 -13.05
CA GLY A 244 24.24 -18.57 -13.98
C GLY A 244 23.71 -18.05 -15.32
N LEU A 245 22.48 -17.53 -15.34
CA LEU A 245 21.82 -16.91 -16.50
C LEU A 245 21.88 -15.39 -16.38
#